data_AF-A0A5S9XN10-F1
#
_entry.id   AF-A0A5S9XN10-F1
#
_cell.length_a   1.000
_cell.length_b   1.000
_cell.length_c   1.000
_cell.angle_alpha   90.00
_cell.angle_beta   90.00
_cell.angle_gamma   90.00
#
_symmetry.space_group_name_H-M   'P 1'
#
loop_
_entity.id
_entity.type
_entity.pdbx_description
1 polymer ?
#
loop_
_entity_poly.entity_id
_entity_poly.type
_entity_poly.pdbx_seq_one_letter_code
_entity_poly.pdbx_strand_id
1 'polypeptide(L)'
;MKMNNRGFNQKPRGIYHQNLSSNSKLATILCIIIFILICSAWMDLFVIGKIQMMTTSILTTTNTIIKIPLKCNATQTCPSTYPSRLEPMISSLETCPDYFRWIQQDLKVWQETGITRETLERAKPKAHFRLVIKSGRLYVHQYDKAYESRDVLTIWGILQLLRMYPGQVPDLELLFFCHDIPAIWKRDFRQPEPNATWPPPPLFQYCGHREAYGIVFPDWSFWGWPEVNIKEWTKLSVAIREANKRVKWNDRVPYAYWKGNSGVHRERGNLMKCNFSDKYDPMVRLYEQDWGKEREIGFKSSNLEDQCTHRYKIYIEGRAWSVSKKYILACDSMTLLIKAEYFDFFGRSLVPLEHYWPIKSHEKCGDLKFAVEWGNNNTKKAQVIGRQGSDYIMKNLEMKYVYDYMLYVLQGYGKLMKLDVTVPENATEVCSETMACPITDGGLIRQCMDDSLVMSPSVKSACDLPRPYRDDELKRFLEKQESAERKVEKWTNEYWEAQNKTFQQRK
;
A
#
# COMPACT_ATOMS: atom_id res chain seq x y z
N MET A 1 9.20 -69.92 45.15
CA MET A 1 9.03 -70.11 46.61
C MET A 1 7.55 -69.90 46.93
N LYS A 2 6.93 -70.84 47.64
CA LYS A 2 5.49 -70.94 47.94
C LYS A 2 5.00 -69.80 48.85
N MET A 3 3.77 -69.32 48.63
CA MET A 3 2.61 -69.25 49.57
C MET A 3 1.51 -68.37 48.91
N ASN A 4 0.39 -68.91 48.40
CA ASN A 4 -0.92 -69.19 49.07
C ASN A 4 -1.43 -67.99 49.91
N ASN A 5 -2.67 -67.47 49.80
CA ASN A 5 -3.98 -68.13 49.72
C ASN A 5 -5.10 -67.07 49.53
N ARG A 6 -6.19 -67.43 48.82
CA ARG A 6 -7.64 -67.12 49.01
C ARG A 6 -8.09 -65.65 49.18
N GLY A 7 -9.20 -65.14 48.63
CA GLY A 7 -10.38 -65.71 47.95
C GLY A 7 -11.65 -64.92 48.36
N PHE A 8 -12.55 -64.69 47.40
CA PHE A 8 -14.01 -64.44 47.50
C PHE A 8 -14.65 -63.02 47.75
N ASN A 9 -15.42 -62.62 46.71
CA ASN A 9 -16.81 -62.12 46.62
C ASN A 9 -17.33 -60.75 47.16
N GLN A 10 -17.79 -59.95 46.19
CA GLN A 10 -19.10 -59.28 45.99
C GLN A 10 -19.66 -58.13 46.88
N LYS A 11 -20.09 -57.08 46.13
CA LYS A 11 -21.26 -56.16 46.27
C LYS A 11 -21.13 -54.81 47.03
N PRO A 12 -21.94 -53.79 46.64
CA PRO A 12 -21.53 -52.38 46.58
C PRO A 12 -21.99 -51.55 47.79
N ARG A 13 -21.27 -50.46 48.08
CA ARG A 13 -21.65 -49.51 49.15
C ARG A 13 -22.42 -48.32 48.59
N GLY A 14 -23.54 -48.05 49.27
CA GLY A 14 -24.52 -47.03 48.95
C GLY A 14 -24.11 -45.60 49.29
N ILE A 15 -24.90 -44.70 48.72
CA ILE A 15 -24.89 -43.25 48.82
C ILE A 15 -25.42 -42.84 50.20
N TYR A 16 -24.64 -42.06 50.95
CA TYR A 16 -25.11 -41.35 52.14
C TYR A 16 -25.50 -39.92 51.76
N HIS A 17 -26.79 -39.60 51.80
CA HIS A 17 -27.30 -38.23 51.80
C HIS A 17 -27.18 -37.65 53.22
N GLN A 18 -26.40 -36.59 53.41
CA GLN A 18 -26.50 -35.74 54.59
C GLN A 18 -27.50 -34.61 54.30
N ASN A 19 -28.59 -34.60 55.08
CA ASN A 19 -29.60 -33.55 55.11
C ASN A 19 -29.04 -32.30 55.80
N LEU A 20 -28.72 -31.24 55.03
CA LEU A 20 -28.62 -29.89 55.59
C LEU A 20 -30.01 -29.40 56.00
N SER A 21 -30.12 -28.95 57.25
CA SER A 21 -31.36 -28.46 57.86
C SER A 21 -31.98 -27.30 57.09
N SER A 22 -33.31 -27.26 57.05
CA SER A 22 -34.11 -26.27 56.31
C SER A 22 -33.75 -24.81 56.66
N ASN A 23 -33.34 -24.54 57.90
CA ASN A 23 -32.93 -23.20 58.35
C ASN A 23 -31.61 -22.73 57.70
N SER A 24 -30.69 -23.65 57.38
CA SER A 24 -29.45 -23.32 56.67
C SER A 24 -29.72 -22.95 55.21
N LYS A 25 -30.67 -23.64 54.54
CA LYS A 25 -31.04 -23.31 53.15
C LYS A 25 -31.75 -21.96 53.06
N LEU A 26 -32.62 -21.64 54.02
CA LEU A 26 -33.27 -20.33 54.06
C LEU A 26 -32.27 -19.20 54.28
N ALA A 27 -31.31 -19.37 55.20
CA ALA A 27 -30.27 -18.39 55.45
C ALA A 27 -29.37 -18.17 54.21
N THR A 28 -28.98 -19.24 53.52
CA THR A 28 -28.18 -19.13 52.29
C THR A 28 -28.96 -18.44 51.17
N ILE A 29 -30.25 -18.74 51.00
CA ILE A 29 -31.10 -18.08 50.01
C ILE A 29 -31.28 -16.59 50.35
N LEU A 30 -31.49 -16.25 51.63
CA LEU A 30 -31.61 -14.86 52.08
C LEU A 30 -30.31 -14.08 51.83
N CYS A 31 -29.15 -14.68 52.12
CA CYS A 31 -27.85 -14.08 51.84
C CYS A 31 -27.62 -13.87 50.33
N ILE A 32 -28.04 -14.81 49.47
CA ILE A 32 -27.94 -14.66 48.01
C ILE A 32 -28.86 -13.54 47.53
N ILE A 33 -30.09 -13.45 48.05
CA ILE A 33 -31.03 -12.37 47.68
C ILE A 33 -30.50 -11.01 48.14
N ILE A 34 -29.97 -10.91 49.36
CA ILE A 34 -29.34 -9.67 49.87
C ILE A 34 -28.12 -9.32 49.03
N PHE A 35 -27.30 -10.29 48.64
CA PHE A 35 -26.15 -10.05 47.75
C PHE A 35 -26.57 -9.56 46.36
N ILE A 36 -27.63 -10.13 45.78
CA ILE A 36 -28.18 -9.67 44.49
C ILE A 36 -28.79 -8.27 44.60
N LEU A 37 -29.46 -7.95 45.71
CA LEU A 37 -30.00 -6.61 45.97
C LEU A 37 -28.91 -5.57 46.18
N ILE A 38 -27.82 -5.92 46.88
CA ILE A 38 -26.65 -5.05 47.04
C ILE A 38 -25.93 -4.89 45.69
N CYS A 39 -25.74 -5.96 44.92
CA CYS A 39 -25.13 -5.88 43.59
C CYS A 39 -25.97 -5.06 42.60
N SER A 40 -27.31 -5.18 42.63
CA SER A 40 -28.18 -4.34 41.79
C SER A 40 -28.15 -2.88 42.22
N ALA A 41 -28.19 -2.59 43.53
CA ALA A 41 -28.02 -1.22 44.03
C ALA A 41 -26.65 -0.61 43.68
N TRP A 42 -25.57 -1.42 43.68
CA TRP A 42 -24.24 -0.98 43.24
C TRP A 42 -24.15 -0.80 41.72
N MET A 43 -24.85 -1.64 40.94
CA MET A 43 -24.95 -1.46 39.49
C MET A 43 -25.75 -0.21 39.15
N ASP A 44 -26.82 0.11 39.88
CA ASP A 44 -27.59 1.34 39.70
C ASP A 44 -26.77 2.58 40.11
N LEU A 45 -25.99 2.53 41.20
CA LEU A 45 -25.06 3.61 41.55
C LEU A 45 -23.90 3.76 40.55
N PHE A 46 -23.42 2.67 39.94
CA PHE A 46 -22.42 2.73 38.88
C PHE A 46 -22.99 3.23 37.54
N VAL A 47 -24.24 2.89 37.24
CA VAL A 47 -24.95 3.35 36.03
C VAL A 47 -25.33 4.83 36.20
N ILE A 48 -25.86 5.24 37.35
CA ILE A 48 -26.21 6.64 37.64
C ILE A 48 -24.93 7.50 37.78
N GLY A 49 -23.87 6.97 38.39
CA GLY A 49 -22.56 7.64 38.49
C GLY A 49 -21.82 7.77 37.15
N LYS A 50 -21.96 6.81 36.23
CA LYS A 50 -21.48 6.94 34.84
C LYS A 50 -22.36 7.86 34.01
N ILE A 51 -23.67 7.88 34.24
CA ILE A 51 -24.59 8.79 33.54
C ILE A 51 -24.34 10.25 33.98
N GLN A 52 -23.92 10.50 35.23
CA GLN A 52 -23.56 11.85 35.70
C GLN A 52 -22.15 12.33 35.32
N MET A 53 -21.24 11.44 34.90
CA MET A 53 -19.93 11.81 34.33
C MET A 53 -19.84 11.69 32.80
N MET A 54 -20.96 11.44 32.12
CA MET A 54 -21.12 11.52 30.66
C MET A 54 -22.23 12.51 30.26
N THR A 55 -22.29 13.63 30.96
CA THR A 55 -22.84 14.87 30.40
C THR A 55 -21.70 15.87 30.22
N THR A 56 -20.62 15.43 29.56
CA THR A 56 -19.92 16.36 28.66
C THR A 56 -20.96 16.80 27.65
N SER A 57 -21.24 18.10 27.64
CA SER A 57 -22.04 18.74 26.61
C SER A 57 -21.62 18.23 25.24
N ILE A 58 -22.37 17.27 24.69
CA ILE A 58 -22.44 17.09 23.25
C ILE A 58 -23.17 18.34 22.79
N LEU A 59 -22.41 19.43 22.64
CA LEU A 59 -22.71 20.42 21.63
C LEU A 59 -22.80 19.61 20.34
N THR A 60 -24.02 19.22 19.98
CA THR A 60 -24.39 18.92 18.61
C THR A 60 -24.24 20.22 17.84
N THR A 61 -23.00 20.63 17.59
CA THR A 61 -22.69 21.49 16.46
C THR A 61 -23.10 20.66 15.26
N THR A 62 -24.25 20.99 14.68
CA THR A 62 -24.61 20.56 13.33
C THR A 62 -23.60 21.21 12.38
N ASN A 63 -22.37 20.68 12.36
CA ASN A 63 -21.34 21.09 11.43
C ASN A 63 -21.78 20.58 10.07
N THR A 64 -22.39 21.46 9.28
CA THR A 64 -22.70 21.21 7.88
C THR A 64 -21.40 20.89 7.16
N ILE A 65 -21.20 19.61 6.82
CA ILE A 65 -20.09 19.16 5.97
C ILE A 65 -20.21 19.89 4.64
N ILE A 66 -19.20 20.71 4.32
CA ILE A 66 -19.15 21.44 3.06
C ILE A 66 -18.97 20.42 1.93
N LYS A 67 -20.01 20.28 1.11
CA LYS A 67 -19.96 19.48 -0.12
C LYS A 67 -19.54 20.36 -1.29
N ILE A 68 -18.64 19.84 -2.12
CA ILE A 68 -18.10 20.53 -3.29
C ILE A 68 -18.35 19.63 -4.52
N PRO A 69 -19.59 19.43 -4.99
CA PRO A 69 -19.81 18.62 -6.19
C PRO A 69 -19.18 19.27 -7.43
N LEU A 70 -18.96 18.50 -8.50
CA LEU A 70 -18.59 19.06 -9.81
C LEU A 70 -19.71 19.97 -10.32
N LYS A 71 -19.34 21.15 -10.82
CA LYS A 71 -20.24 22.11 -11.46
C LYS A 71 -19.96 22.19 -12.96
N CYS A 72 -20.60 21.32 -13.73
CA CYS A 72 -20.43 21.28 -15.19
C CYS A 72 -21.36 22.29 -15.87
N ASN A 73 -20.83 23.48 -16.19
CA ASN A 73 -21.55 24.56 -16.89
C ASN A 73 -21.16 24.61 -18.38
N ALA A 74 -21.82 25.44 -19.20
CA ALA A 74 -21.50 25.55 -20.63
C ALA A 74 -20.08 26.08 -20.89
N THR A 75 -19.57 26.99 -20.05
CA THR A 75 -18.17 27.43 -20.02
C THR A 75 -17.46 26.79 -18.84
N GLN A 76 -16.61 25.80 -19.10
CA GLN A 76 -15.83 25.16 -18.03
C GLN A 76 -14.73 26.11 -17.59
N THR A 77 -14.90 26.68 -16.40
CA THR A 77 -13.94 27.55 -15.74
C THR A 77 -13.77 27.08 -14.30
N CYS A 78 -12.64 27.40 -13.70
CA CYS A 78 -12.39 26.97 -12.33
C CYS A 78 -13.24 27.77 -11.34
N PRO A 79 -14.03 27.10 -10.47
CA PRO A 79 -14.92 27.80 -9.57
C PRO A 79 -14.15 28.64 -8.56
N SER A 80 -14.53 29.91 -8.42
CA SER A 80 -14.06 30.77 -7.33
C SER A 80 -14.60 30.35 -5.95
N THR A 81 -15.57 29.42 -5.91
CA THR A 81 -16.26 28.98 -4.70
C THR A 81 -15.55 27.86 -3.94
N TYR A 82 -14.39 27.40 -4.40
CA TYR A 82 -13.63 26.41 -3.64
C TYR A 82 -13.15 27.01 -2.32
N PRO A 83 -13.21 26.26 -1.20
CA PRO A 83 -12.64 26.74 0.05
C PRO A 83 -11.16 27.05 -0.16
N SER A 84 -10.72 28.27 0.17
CA SER A 84 -9.32 28.66 0.03
C SER A 84 -8.46 28.11 1.16
N ARG A 85 -9.03 27.99 2.37
CA ARG A 85 -8.40 27.41 3.55
C ARG A 85 -9.45 26.85 4.49
N LEU A 86 -9.21 25.63 4.98
CA LEU A 86 -10.02 25.04 6.04
C LEU A 86 -9.10 24.35 7.06
N GLU A 87 -9.23 24.76 8.30
CA GLU A 87 -8.57 24.09 9.42
C GLU A 87 -9.36 22.82 9.78
N PRO A 88 -8.68 21.69 10.02
CA PRO A 88 -9.34 20.46 10.42
C PRO A 88 -10.04 20.66 11.77
N MET A 89 -11.27 20.14 11.88
CA MET A 89 -12.06 20.22 13.11
C MET A 89 -11.58 19.23 14.18
N ILE A 90 -10.91 18.17 13.75
CA ILE A 90 -10.48 17.04 14.58
C ILE A 90 -8.99 16.80 14.35
N SER A 91 -8.19 16.85 15.42
CA SER A 91 -6.80 16.41 15.38
C SER A 91 -6.75 14.89 15.27
N SER A 92 -5.90 14.39 14.38
CA SER A 92 -5.60 12.97 14.29
C SER A 92 -4.77 12.53 15.51
N LEU A 93 -5.04 11.33 16.01
CA LEU A 93 -4.20 10.63 17.00
C LEU A 93 -3.44 9.45 16.36
N GLU A 94 -3.58 9.29 15.04
CA GLU A 94 -3.01 8.18 14.29
C GLU A 94 -1.64 8.60 13.73
N THR A 95 -0.60 7.81 14.01
CA THR A 95 0.71 7.96 13.37
C THR A 95 0.65 7.48 11.92
N CYS A 96 1.26 8.22 11.00
CA CYS A 96 1.35 7.78 9.61
C CYS A 96 2.17 6.48 9.48
N PRO A 97 1.88 5.65 8.47
CA PRO A 97 2.68 4.47 8.15
C PRO A 97 4.19 4.76 8.05
N ASP A 98 5.02 3.78 8.41
CA ASP A 98 6.48 3.93 8.46
C ASP A 98 7.13 4.34 7.13
N TYR A 99 6.48 4.09 5.99
CA TYR A 99 7.01 4.53 4.70
C TYR A 99 7.06 6.06 4.53
N PHE A 100 6.34 6.83 5.35
CA PHE A 100 6.43 8.29 5.36
C PHE A 100 7.80 8.80 5.80
N ARG A 101 8.56 7.99 6.56
CA ARG A 101 9.92 8.31 6.99
C ARG A 101 10.92 8.41 5.82
N TRP A 102 10.54 7.89 4.66
CA TRP A 102 11.36 8.00 3.45
C TRP A 102 11.25 9.36 2.77
N ILE A 103 10.20 10.14 3.03
CA ILE A 103 10.02 11.49 2.48
C ILE A 103 11.24 12.36 2.81
N GLN A 104 11.67 12.34 4.08
CA GLN A 104 12.81 13.15 4.50
C GLN A 104 14.12 12.63 3.88
N GLN A 105 14.24 11.33 3.67
CA GLN A 105 15.42 10.73 3.03
C GLN A 105 15.51 11.13 1.54
N ASP A 106 14.40 11.14 0.82
CA ASP A 106 14.36 11.53 -0.60
C ASP A 106 14.62 13.03 -0.79
N LEU A 107 14.17 13.86 0.16
CA LEU A 107 14.37 15.31 0.14
C LEU A 107 15.73 15.75 0.72
N LYS A 108 16.47 14.86 1.40
CA LYS A 108 17.71 15.17 2.13
C LYS A 108 18.75 15.90 1.27
N VAL A 109 18.85 15.55 -0.01
CA VAL A 109 19.85 16.09 -0.94
C VAL A 109 19.73 17.60 -1.20
N TRP A 110 18.56 18.19 -0.95
CA TRP A 110 18.32 19.63 -1.11
C TRP A 110 18.21 20.39 0.23
N GLN A 111 18.42 19.74 1.37
CA GLN A 111 18.22 20.38 2.68
C GLN A 111 19.16 21.57 2.93
N GLU A 112 20.42 21.46 2.53
CA GLU A 112 21.43 22.52 2.76
C GLU A 112 21.35 23.60 1.67
N THR A 113 21.30 23.18 0.41
CA THR A 113 21.37 24.06 -0.76
C THR A 113 20.03 24.75 -1.04
N GLY A 114 18.91 24.08 -0.76
CA GLY A 114 17.58 24.47 -1.24
C GLY A 114 17.42 24.24 -2.74
N ILE A 115 16.26 24.62 -3.26
CA ILE A 115 15.88 24.49 -4.67
C ILE A 115 15.74 25.90 -5.26
N THR A 116 16.70 26.29 -6.09
CA THR A 116 16.67 27.56 -6.83
C THR A 116 15.94 27.41 -8.16
N ARG A 117 15.55 28.53 -8.77
CA ARG A 117 15.00 28.59 -10.14
C ARG A 117 15.88 27.82 -11.13
N GLU A 118 17.19 28.11 -11.12
CA GLU A 118 18.17 27.46 -11.98
C GLU A 118 18.21 25.93 -11.76
N THR A 119 18.21 25.49 -10.50
CA THR A 119 18.23 24.07 -10.14
C THR A 119 16.99 23.34 -10.66
N LEU A 120 15.81 23.96 -10.51
CA LEU A 120 14.54 23.42 -11.00
C LEU A 120 14.51 23.35 -12.53
N GLU A 121 14.95 24.39 -13.24
CA GLU A 121 14.90 24.43 -14.71
C GLU A 121 15.77 23.33 -15.36
N ARG A 122 16.84 22.87 -14.71
CA ARG A 122 17.65 21.75 -15.22
C ARG A 122 16.90 20.42 -15.30
N ALA A 123 15.78 20.25 -14.58
CA ALA A 123 14.92 19.07 -14.73
C ALA A 123 13.97 19.15 -15.93
N LYS A 124 13.78 20.34 -16.53
CA LYS A 124 12.81 20.58 -17.61
C LYS A 124 12.97 19.64 -18.82
N PRO A 125 14.19 19.35 -19.34
CA PRO A 125 14.35 18.47 -20.50
C PRO A 125 13.91 17.02 -20.26
N LYS A 126 13.70 16.62 -19.00
CA LYS A 126 13.22 15.29 -18.63
C LYS A 126 11.73 15.31 -18.28
N ALA A 127 11.16 16.45 -17.89
CA ALA A 127 9.81 16.53 -17.37
C ALA A 127 8.74 16.46 -18.47
N HIS A 128 7.59 15.86 -18.14
CA HIS A 128 6.41 15.85 -19.01
C HIS A 128 5.54 17.09 -18.77
N PHE A 129 5.50 17.60 -17.54
CA PHE A 129 4.79 18.82 -17.22
C PHE A 129 5.45 19.59 -16.07
N ARG A 130 5.24 20.90 -16.06
CA ARG A 130 5.39 21.76 -14.90
C ARG A 130 4.03 21.96 -14.25
N LEU A 131 4.00 21.85 -12.93
CA LEU A 131 2.83 22.10 -12.11
C LEU A 131 3.17 23.18 -11.09
N VAL A 132 2.29 24.17 -10.99
CA VAL A 132 2.39 25.28 -10.04
C VAL A 132 1.16 25.27 -9.16
N ILE A 133 1.36 25.25 -7.84
CA ILE A 133 0.30 25.53 -6.88
C ILE A 133 0.56 26.94 -6.38
N LYS A 134 -0.42 27.83 -6.58
CA LYS A 134 -0.32 29.22 -6.13
C LYS A 134 -1.65 29.67 -5.54
N SER A 135 -1.64 30.08 -4.28
CA SER A 135 -2.82 30.48 -3.52
C SER A 135 -3.94 29.41 -3.57
N GLY A 136 -3.55 28.13 -3.44
CA GLY A 136 -4.46 26.98 -3.48
C GLY A 136 -5.02 26.62 -4.86
N ARG A 137 -4.60 27.32 -5.93
CA ARG A 137 -5.00 27.04 -7.32
C ARG A 137 -3.91 26.29 -8.05
N LEU A 138 -4.30 25.38 -8.94
CA LEU A 138 -3.38 24.54 -9.70
C LEU A 138 -3.23 25.07 -11.13
N TYR A 139 -2.00 25.18 -11.58
CA TYR A 139 -1.65 25.55 -12.96
C TYR A 139 -0.73 24.52 -13.56
N VAL A 140 -0.96 24.15 -14.82
CA VAL A 140 -0.18 23.14 -15.53
C VAL A 140 0.33 23.71 -16.85
N HIS A 141 1.63 23.61 -17.06
CA HIS A 141 2.27 23.79 -18.36
C HIS A 141 2.74 22.40 -18.82
N GLN A 142 1.99 21.82 -19.74
CA GLN A 142 2.34 20.53 -20.35
C GLN A 142 3.50 20.72 -21.33
N TYR A 143 4.57 19.94 -21.18
CA TYR A 143 5.71 19.94 -22.10
C TYR A 143 5.58 18.84 -23.14
N ASP A 144 5.18 17.64 -22.71
CA ASP A 144 5.00 16.48 -23.57
C ASP A 144 3.90 15.56 -23.00
N LYS A 145 3.22 14.82 -23.86
CA LYS A 145 2.16 13.88 -23.46
C LYS A 145 2.78 12.64 -22.83
N ALA A 146 2.28 12.23 -21.66
CA ALA A 146 2.71 10.98 -21.05
C ALA A 146 2.21 9.75 -21.81
N TYR A 147 2.87 8.60 -21.55
CA TYR A 147 2.33 7.31 -21.97
C TYR A 147 0.95 7.12 -21.35
N GLU A 148 -0.07 6.89 -22.18
CA GLU A 148 -1.47 6.72 -21.72
C GLU A 148 -1.95 7.91 -20.86
N SER A 149 -2.87 7.69 -19.92
CA SER A 149 -3.47 8.73 -19.07
C SER A 149 -2.70 9.06 -17.78
N ARG A 150 -1.40 8.76 -17.74
CA ARG A 150 -0.57 8.89 -16.52
C ARG A 150 -0.50 10.30 -15.98
N ASP A 151 -0.23 11.28 -16.85
CA ASP A 151 -0.21 12.69 -16.49
C ASP A 151 -1.59 13.18 -16.08
N VAL A 152 -2.63 12.84 -16.85
CA VAL A 152 -4.02 13.22 -16.59
C VAL A 152 -4.47 12.80 -15.19
N LEU A 153 -4.30 11.53 -14.83
CA LEU A 153 -4.75 11.02 -13.52
C LEU A 153 -3.83 11.41 -12.36
N THR A 154 -2.57 11.75 -12.62
CA THR A 154 -1.68 12.34 -11.62
C THR A 154 -2.08 13.78 -11.29
N ILE A 155 -2.36 14.60 -12.32
CA ILE A 155 -2.89 15.96 -12.14
C ILE A 155 -4.24 15.91 -11.43
N TRP A 156 -5.13 14.99 -11.84
CA TRP A 156 -6.40 14.75 -11.15
C TRP A 156 -6.20 14.42 -9.67
N GLY A 157 -5.26 13.53 -9.35
CA GLY A 157 -4.96 13.16 -7.97
C GLY A 157 -4.50 14.35 -7.11
N ILE A 158 -3.67 15.22 -7.67
CA ILE A 158 -3.22 16.45 -6.99
C ILE A 158 -4.40 17.43 -6.79
N LEU A 159 -5.34 17.53 -7.73
CA LEU A 159 -6.58 18.29 -7.51
C LEU A 159 -7.42 17.72 -6.38
N GLN A 160 -7.53 16.39 -6.30
CA GLN A 160 -8.26 15.74 -5.20
C GLN A 160 -7.58 15.99 -3.86
N LEU A 161 -6.24 16.03 -3.82
CA LEU A 161 -5.49 16.46 -2.64
C LEU A 161 -5.86 17.88 -2.22
N LEU A 162 -5.87 18.84 -3.16
CA LEU A 162 -6.23 20.23 -2.87
C LEU A 162 -7.67 20.38 -2.37
N ARG A 163 -8.59 19.52 -2.83
CA ARG A 163 -9.96 19.46 -2.34
C ARG A 163 -10.07 18.84 -0.95
N MET A 164 -9.21 17.86 -0.65
CA MET A 164 -9.16 17.19 0.66
C MET A 164 -8.52 18.07 1.73
N TYR A 165 -7.48 18.81 1.39
CA TYR A 165 -6.72 19.68 2.30
C TYR A 165 -6.59 21.13 1.81
N PRO A 166 -7.71 21.87 1.67
CA PRO A 166 -7.67 23.22 1.13
C PRO A 166 -6.80 24.16 1.98
N GLY A 167 -5.85 24.84 1.33
CA GLY A 167 -4.94 25.79 1.95
C GLY A 167 -3.78 25.18 2.75
N GLN A 168 -3.61 23.85 2.75
CA GLN A 168 -2.52 23.19 3.48
C GLN A 168 -1.30 22.84 2.60
N VAL A 169 -1.47 22.82 1.28
CA VAL A 169 -0.35 22.69 0.34
C VAL A 169 0.24 24.09 0.10
N PRO A 170 1.56 24.30 0.32
CA PRO A 170 2.16 25.62 0.14
C PRO A 170 2.22 26.00 -1.33
N ASP A 171 2.44 27.28 -1.59
CA ASP A 171 2.81 27.73 -2.93
C ASP A 171 4.11 27.03 -3.34
N LEU A 172 4.10 26.38 -4.51
CA LEU A 172 5.23 25.60 -5.01
C LEU A 172 5.20 25.46 -6.53
N GLU A 173 6.36 25.19 -7.12
CA GLU A 173 6.53 24.74 -8.51
C GLU A 173 7.25 23.40 -8.59
N LEU A 174 6.67 22.41 -9.23
CA LEU A 174 7.32 21.12 -9.45
C LEU A 174 7.38 20.75 -10.93
N LEU A 175 8.35 19.91 -11.25
CA LEU A 175 8.47 19.24 -12.53
C LEU A 175 8.24 17.75 -12.33
N PHE A 176 7.42 17.15 -13.20
CA PHE A 176 7.01 15.76 -13.07
C PHE A 176 7.42 14.92 -14.28
N PHE A 177 7.97 13.75 -14.02
CA PHE A 177 8.40 12.78 -15.02
C PHE A 177 7.54 11.51 -14.97
N CYS A 178 6.90 11.19 -16.10
CA CYS A 178 5.87 10.15 -16.14
C CYS A 178 6.34 8.78 -16.69
N HIS A 179 7.62 8.61 -17.02
CA HIS A 179 8.16 7.33 -17.51
C HIS A 179 8.53 6.37 -16.37
N ASP A 180 8.87 5.14 -16.76
CA ASP A 180 9.11 4.02 -15.85
C ASP A 180 10.46 4.11 -15.11
N ILE A 181 11.54 4.46 -15.83
CA ILE A 181 12.91 4.38 -15.30
C ILE A 181 13.36 5.76 -14.81
N PRO A 182 13.87 5.92 -13.57
CA PRO A 182 14.34 7.20 -13.05
C PRO A 182 15.26 7.96 -13.99
N ALA A 183 15.11 9.30 -14.05
CA ALA A 183 15.84 10.12 -15.02
C ALA A 183 17.13 10.76 -14.48
N ILE A 184 17.26 10.92 -13.16
CA ILE A 184 18.35 11.68 -12.53
C ILE A 184 19.29 10.69 -11.83
N TRP A 185 20.33 10.20 -12.51
CA TRP A 185 21.22 9.18 -11.95
C TRP A 185 22.36 9.78 -11.13
N LYS A 186 22.67 9.17 -9.97
CA LYS A 186 23.73 9.65 -9.06
C LYS A 186 25.10 9.72 -9.74
N ARG A 187 25.36 8.81 -10.69
CA ARG A 187 26.62 8.75 -11.44
C ARG A 187 26.90 10.03 -12.24
N ASP A 188 25.84 10.73 -12.67
CA ASP A 188 25.95 11.94 -13.50
C ASP A 188 26.34 13.18 -12.67
N PHE A 189 26.40 13.04 -11.33
CA PHE A 189 26.74 14.11 -10.38
C PHE A 189 27.99 13.76 -9.54
N ARG A 190 28.76 12.74 -9.92
CA ARG A 190 30.05 12.42 -9.28
C ARG A 190 31.12 13.32 -9.90
N GLN A 191 31.89 14.02 -9.06
CA GLN A 191 33.10 14.73 -9.51
C GLN A 191 34.15 13.73 -10.03
N PRO A 192 34.97 14.06 -11.04
CA PRO A 192 35.28 15.41 -11.53
C PRO A 192 34.70 15.71 -12.92
N GLU A 193 33.46 15.30 -13.20
CA GLU A 193 32.82 15.68 -14.47
C GLU A 193 32.69 17.22 -14.54
N PRO A 194 33.28 17.89 -15.55
CA PRO A 194 33.34 19.36 -15.63
C PRO A 194 31.96 20.05 -15.62
N ASN A 195 30.90 19.32 -15.93
CA ASN A 195 29.52 19.82 -16.00
C ASN A 195 28.63 19.35 -14.84
N ALA A 196 29.14 18.59 -13.87
CA ALA A 196 28.36 18.11 -12.73
C ALA A 196 28.06 19.25 -11.77
N THR A 197 26.87 19.85 -11.91
CA THR A 197 26.44 20.98 -11.08
C THR A 197 25.58 20.48 -9.92
N TRP A 198 26.02 20.74 -8.68
CA TRP A 198 25.33 20.35 -7.44
C TRP A 198 24.42 21.48 -6.91
N PRO A 199 23.25 21.18 -6.31
CA PRO A 199 22.62 19.86 -6.10
C PRO A 199 22.05 19.26 -7.40
N PRO A 200 21.63 17.98 -7.46
CA PRO A 200 20.89 17.45 -8.61
C PRO A 200 19.56 18.22 -8.82
N PRO A 201 19.00 18.26 -10.04
CA PRO A 201 17.70 18.88 -10.27
C PRO A 201 16.57 18.06 -9.60
N PRO A 202 15.61 18.71 -8.89
CA PRO A 202 14.47 18.00 -8.32
C PRO A 202 13.49 17.59 -9.42
N LEU A 203 13.11 16.32 -9.41
CA LEU A 203 12.16 15.77 -10.37
C LEU A 203 11.25 14.77 -9.65
N PHE A 204 9.95 15.02 -9.71
CA PHE A 204 8.95 14.08 -9.22
C PHE A 204 8.80 12.93 -10.20
N GLN A 205 8.66 11.72 -9.69
CA GLN A 205 8.56 10.49 -10.47
C GLN A 205 7.84 9.41 -9.67
N TYR A 206 7.30 8.43 -10.36
CA TYR A 206 6.59 7.32 -9.71
C TYR A 206 7.53 6.23 -9.16
N CYS A 207 8.77 6.22 -9.64
CA CYS A 207 9.79 5.20 -9.38
C CYS A 207 11.00 5.77 -8.66
N GLY A 208 11.55 5.06 -7.68
CA GLY A 208 12.87 5.30 -7.14
C GLY A 208 13.84 4.16 -7.43
N HIS A 209 15.13 4.48 -7.36
CA HIS A 209 16.22 3.51 -7.43
C HIS A 209 17.35 3.97 -6.51
N ARG A 210 18.10 3.04 -5.89
CA ARG A 210 19.17 3.38 -4.92
C ARG A 210 20.29 4.26 -5.52
N GLU A 211 20.53 4.13 -6.82
CA GLU A 211 21.51 4.90 -7.60
C GLU A 211 20.91 6.10 -8.35
N ALA A 212 19.66 6.47 -8.07
CA ALA A 212 19.02 7.64 -8.67
C ALA A 212 18.61 8.66 -7.60
N TYR A 213 18.59 9.92 -7.99
CA TYR A 213 17.86 10.97 -7.31
C TYR A 213 16.45 11.08 -7.92
N GLY A 214 15.54 11.69 -7.17
CA GLY A 214 14.17 11.94 -7.59
C GLY A 214 13.24 11.80 -6.41
N ILE A 215 12.08 12.45 -6.51
CA ILE A 215 11.10 12.53 -5.44
C ILE A 215 10.00 11.53 -5.79
N VAL A 216 9.91 10.44 -5.02
CA VAL A 216 8.97 9.36 -5.33
C VAL A 216 7.57 9.76 -4.88
N PHE A 217 6.64 9.73 -5.82
CA PHE A 217 5.25 10.14 -5.65
C PHE A 217 4.30 8.97 -5.95
N PRO A 218 3.10 8.90 -5.33
CA PRO A 218 2.10 7.90 -5.69
C PRO A 218 1.79 7.92 -7.19
N ASP A 219 1.68 6.73 -7.79
CA ASP A 219 1.38 6.60 -9.21
C ASP A 219 -0.08 6.93 -9.55
N TRP A 220 -0.36 7.20 -10.83
CA TRP A 220 -1.70 7.56 -11.31
C TRP A 220 -2.76 6.49 -11.01
N SER A 221 -2.35 5.23 -10.87
CA SER A 221 -3.28 4.10 -10.75
C SER A 221 -4.01 4.02 -9.41
N PHE A 222 -3.67 4.87 -8.44
CA PHE A 222 -4.51 5.07 -7.25
C PHE A 222 -5.87 5.68 -7.60
N TRP A 223 -5.92 6.57 -8.61
CA TRP A 223 -7.15 7.15 -9.14
C TRP A 223 -7.75 6.35 -10.30
N GLY A 224 -6.99 5.42 -10.85
CA GLY A 224 -7.43 4.44 -11.86
C GLY A 224 -6.45 4.32 -13.03
N TRP A 225 -6.69 3.36 -13.91
CA TRP A 225 -5.92 3.19 -15.15
C TRP A 225 -6.85 2.71 -16.27
N PRO A 226 -7.49 3.65 -17.00
CA PRO A 226 -8.59 3.34 -17.91
C PRO A 226 -8.15 2.46 -19.10
N GLU A 227 -6.93 2.62 -19.60
CA GLU A 227 -6.43 1.87 -20.76
C GLU A 227 -6.32 0.37 -20.53
N VAL A 228 -6.27 -0.06 -19.26
CA VAL A 228 -6.23 -1.46 -18.82
C VAL A 228 -7.35 -1.79 -17.84
N ASN A 229 -8.41 -0.97 -17.79
CA ASN A 229 -9.61 -1.16 -16.98
C ASN A 229 -9.34 -1.41 -15.48
N ILE A 230 -8.35 -0.70 -14.93
CA ILE A 230 -8.06 -0.75 -13.49
C ILE A 230 -8.87 0.35 -12.81
N LYS A 231 -9.68 -0.08 -11.84
CA LYS A 231 -10.53 0.79 -11.02
C LYS A 231 -9.68 1.65 -10.07
N GLU A 232 -10.25 2.74 -9.60
CA GLU A 232 -9.77 3.51 -8.44
C GLU A 232 -9.53 2.57 -7.23
N TRP A 233 -8.52 2.91 -6.42
CA TRP A 233 -7.99 2.01 -5.40
C TRP A 233 -8.94 1.70 -4.25
N THR A 234 -9.75 2.64 -3.77
CA THR A 234 -10.81 2.40 -2.76
C THR A 234 -11.79 1.34 -3.25
N LYS A 235 -12.28 1.45 -4.48
CA LYS A 235 -13.17 0.45 -5.07
C LYS A 235 -12.48 -0.89 -5.30
N LEU A 236 -11.27 -0.86 -5.84
CA LEU A 236 -10.52 -2.07 -6.17
C LEU A 236 -10.08 -2.84 -4.92
N SER A 237 -9.63 -2.15 -3.88
CA SER A 237 -9.22 -2.77 -2.61
C SER A 237 -10.38 -3.46 -1.91
N VAL A 238 -11.59 -2.89 -1.96
CA VAL A 238 -12.83 -3.55 -1.51
C VAL A 238 -13.11 -4.80 -2.35
N ALA A 239 -13.05 -4.71 -3.67
CA ALA A 239 -13.29 -5.86 -4.56
C ALA A 239 -12.29 -7.01 -4.30
N ILE A 240 -11.00 -6.70 -4.14
CA ILE A 240 -9.96 -7.68 -3.78
C ILE A 240 -10.22 -8.28 -2.40
N ARG A 241 -10.59 -7.45 -1.41
CA ARG A 241 -10.91 -7.93 -0.06
C ARG A 241 -12.07 -8.92 -0.06
N GLU A 242 -13.12 -8.66 -0.84
CA GLU A 242 -14.23 -9.60 -1.00
C GLU A 242 -13.82 -10.84 -1.79
N ALA A 243 -13.00 -10.70 -2.83
CA ALA A 243 -12.48 -11.84 -3.57
C ALA A 243 -11.63 -12.78 -2.72
N ASN A 244 -10.82 -12.24 -1.80
CA ASN A 244 -10.02 -13.03 -0.86
C ASN A 244 -10.85 -13.94 0.03
N LYS A 245 -12.13 -13.62 0.26
CA LYS A 245 -13.07 -14.42 1.05
C LYS A 245 -13.76 -15.53 0.26
N ARG A 246 -13.73 -15.48 -1.08
CA ARG A 246 -14.41 -16.46 -1.95
C ARG A 246 -13.87 -17.88 -1.76
N VAL A 247 -12.58 -18.02 -1.50
CA VAL A 247 -11.90 -19.30 -1.26
C VAL A 247 -11.05 -19.20 -0.01
N LYS A 248 -11.29 -20.07 0.98
CA LYS A 248 -10.45 -20.13 2.19
C LYS A 248 -9.00 -20.39 1.80
N TRP A 249 -8.05 -19.78 2.50
CA TRP A 249 -6.63 -19.86 2.13
C TRP A 249 -6.12 -21.30 1.96
N ASN A 250 -6.54 -22.22 2.84
CA ASN A 250 -6.18 -23.64 2.76
C ASN A 250 -6.72 -24.35 1.52
N ASP A 251 -7.81 -23.86 0.94
CA ASP A 251 -8.47 -24.45 -0.23
C ASP A 251 -7.98 -23.82 -1.55
N ARG A 252 -7.12 -22.79 -1.48
CA ARG A 252 -6.52 -22.16 -2.67
C ARG A 252 -5.55 -23.09 -3.38
N VAL A 253 -5.40 -22.88 -4.69
CA VAL A 253 -4.50 -23.68 -5.53
C VAL A 253 -3.06 -23.59 -4.98
N PRO A 254 -2.39 -24.71 -4.69
CA PRO A 254 -1.12 -24.75 -3.96
C PRO A 254 0.10 -24.50 -4.84
N TYR A 255 -0.04 -23.66 -5.87
CA TYR A 255 0.98 -23.34 -6.86
C TYR A 255 1.28 -21.84 -6.88
N ALA A 256 2.48 -21.48 -7.31
CA ALA A 256 2.81 -20.10 -7.61
C ALA A 256 2.09 -19.65 -8.88
N TYR A 257 1.59 -18.43 -8.88
CA TYR A 257 0.85 -17.86 -9.99
C TYR A 257 1.40 -16.50 -10.40
N TRP A 258 1.54 -16.31 -11.70
CA TRP A 258 1.79 -15.02 -12.32
C TRP A 258 1.01 -14.90 -13.63
N LYS A 259 0.38 -13.75 -13.85
CA LYS A 259 -0.15 -13.34 -15.15
C LYS A 259 0.35 -11.93 -15.45
N GLY A 260 0.97 -11.73 -16.60
CA GLY A 260 1.51 -10.42 -16.95
C GLY A 260 2.11 -10.39 -18.35
N ASN A 261 2.34 -9.17 -18.86
CA ASN A 261 2.95 -8.99 -20.17
C ASN A 261 4.44 -9.30 -20.04
N SER A 262 4.90 -10.36 -20.71
CA SER A 262 6.29 -10.81 -20.65
C SER A 262 7.22 -10.07 -21.61
N GLY A 263 6.66 -9.41 -22.63
CA GLY A 263 7.40 -8.66 -23.65
C GLY A 263 7.96 -7.31 -23.18
N VAL A 264 7.54 -6.79 -22.02
CA VAL A 264 7.99 -5.47 -21.54
C VAL A 264 9.41 -5.46 -20.95
N HIS A 265 9.93 -6.62 -20.54
CA HIS A 265 11.27 -6.72 -19.95
C HIS A 265 11.85 -8.13 -20.04
N ARG A 266 13.18 -8.22 -20.25
CA ARG A 266 13.90 -9.49 -20.42
C ARG A 266 13.70 -10.45 -19.25
N GLU A 267 13.64 -9.94 -18.02
CA GLU A 267 13.47 -10.79 -16.84
C GLU A 267 12.10 -11.48 -16.79
N ARG A 268 11.05 -10.87 -17.35
CA ARG A 268 9.74 -11.51 -17.47
C ARG A 268 9.74 -12.58 -18.55
N GLY A 269 10.35 -12.32 -19.70
CA GLY A 269 10.58 -13.35 -20.72
C GLY A 269 11.38 -14.54 -20.19
N ASN A 270 12.38 -14.29 -19.33
CA ASN A 270 13.12 -15.35 -18.64
C ASN A 270 12.28 -16.08 -17.59
N LEU A 271 11.39 -15.40 -16.86
CA LEU A 271 10.46 -16.03 -15.93
C LEU A 271 9.57 -17.06 -16.65
N MET A 272 9.07 -16.75 -17.85
CA MET A 272 8.24 -17.68 -18.63
C MET A 272 8.91 -19.02 -18.94
N LYS A 273 10.25 -19.11 -18.90
CA LYS A 273 11.01 -20.36 -19.08
C LYS A 273 10.94 -21.29 -17.88
N CYS A 274 10.51 -20.83 -16.70
CA CYS A 274 10.36 -21.67 -15.51
C CYS A 274 9.23 -22.71 -15.64
N ASN A 275 8.29 -22.51 -16.57
CA ASN A 275 7.09 -23.34 -16.76
C ASN A 275 7.33 -24.60 -17.62
N PHE A 276 8.53 -24.78 -18.20
CA PHE A 276 8.74 -25.68 -19.35
C PHE A 276 9.94 -26.64 -19.25
N SER A 277 10.46 -26.96 -18.07
CA SER A 277 11.58 -27.91 -17.97
C SER A 277 11.21 -29.14 -17.15
N ASP A 278 11.59 -30.33 -17.65
CA ASP A 278 11.44 -31.62 -16.96
C ASP A 278 12.16 -31.69 -15.59
N LYS A 279 12.98 -30.67 -15.28
CA LYS A 279 13.75 -30.54 -14.04
C LYS A 279 12.97 -29.84 -12.92
N TYR A 280 11.92 -29.07 -13.24
CA TYR A 280 11.15 -28.29 -12.27
C TYR A 280 9.65 -28.65 -12.37
N ASP A 281 9.10 -29.18 -11.26
CA ASP A 281 7.70 -29.57 -11.09
C ASP A 281 6.71 -28.48 -11.60
N PRO A 282 5.52 -28.83 -12.16
CA PRO A 282 4.41 -27.92 -12.54
C PRO A 282 3.86 -26.98 -11.45
N MET A 283 4.60 -26.72 -10.37
CA MET A 283 4.22 -25.88 -9.23
C MET A 283 4.17 -24.38 -9.51
N VAL A 284 4.56 -23.95 -10.72
CA VAL A 284 4.57 -22.54 -11.14
C VAL A 284 3.66 -22.40 -12.36
N ARG A 285 2.62 -21.58 -12.23
CA ARG A 285 1.62 -21.30 -13.28
C ARG A 285 1.84 -19.88 -13.80
N LEU A 286 2.37 -19.78 -15.01
CA LEU A 286 2.71 -18.52 -15.65
C LEU A 286 1.84 -18.31 -16.89
N TYR A 287 1.23 -17.15 -16.99
CA TYR A 287 0.30 -16.82 -18.07
C TYR A 287 0.67 -15.48 -18.71
N GLU A 288 0.63 -15.44 -20.03
CA GLU A 288 0.83 -14.19 -20.77
C GLU A 288 -0.39 -13.27 -20.61
N GLN A 289 -0.14 -11.98 -20.39
CA GLN A 289 -1.17 -10.94 -20.43
C GLN A 289 -1.03 -10.13 -21.72
N ASP A 290 -1.90 -10.43 -22.68
CA ASP A 290 -2.02 -9.68 -23.93
C ASP A 290 -3.08 -8.58 -23.78
N TRP A 291 -2.65 -7.33 -23.68
CA TRP A 291 -3.56 -6.19 -23.54
C TRP A 291 -4.32 -5.86 -24.82
N GLY A 292 -3.82 -6.24 -26.00
CA GLY A 292 -4.56 -6.13 -27.25
C GLY A 292 -5.79 -7.04 -27.23
N LYS A 293 -5.58 -8.32 -26.92
CA LYS A 293 -6.66 -9.30 -26.77
C LYS A 293 -7.63 -8.96 -25.64
N GLU A 294 -7.15 -8.48 -24.49
CA GLU A 294 -8.05 -8.07 -23.40
C GLU A 294 -8.97 -6.93 -23.84
N ARG A 295 -8.48 -5.94 -24.60
CA ARG A 295 -9.34 -4.87 -25.11
C ARG A 295 -10.44 -5.40 -26.01
N GLU A 296 -10.14 -6.35 -26.89
CA GLU A 296 -11.12 -6.97 -27.79
C GLU A 296 -12.24 -7.70 -27.04
N ILE A 297 -11.92 -8.35 -25.91
CA ILE A 297 -12.91 -9.09 -25.10
C ILE A 297 -13.51 -8.26 -23.96
N GLY A 298 -13.15 -6.97 -23.84
CA GLY A 298 -13.62 -6.09 -22.77
C GLY A 298 -13.08 -6.42 -21.39
N PHE A 299 -11.79 -6.79 -21.30
CA PHE A 299 -11.02 -7.05 -20.06
C PHE A 299 -11.56 -8.18 -19.16
N LYS A 300 -12.45 -9.03 -19.70
CA LYS A 300 -13.13 -10.08 -18.95
C LYS A 300 -12.21 -11.09 -18.28
N SER A 301 -10.96 -11.22 -18.72
CA SER A 301 -9.99 -12.15 -18.11
C SER A 301 -8.84 -11.48 -17.37
N SER A 302 -8.84 -10.16 -17.22
CA SER A 302 -7.76 -9.38 -16.57
C SER A 302 -8.16 -8.68 -15.27
N ASN A 303 -9.42 -8.84 -14.82
CA ASN A 303 -9.87 -8.39 -13.50
C ASN A 303 -8.90 -8.88 -12.41
N LEU A 304 -8.44 -7.95 -11.57
CA LEU A 304 -7.43 -8.25 -10.56
C LEU A 304 -8.00 -9.06 -9.39
N GLU A 305 -9.24 -8.78 -9.00
CA GLU A 305 -9.93 -9.50 -7.93
C GLU A 305 -10.13 -10.99 -8.25
N ASP A 306 -10.21 -11.36 -9.52
CA ASP A 306 -10.38 -12.75 -9.95
C ASP A 306 -9.06 -13.55 -9.92
N GLN A 307 -7.92 -12.89 -9.66
CA GLN A 307 -6.59 -13.50 -9.66
C GLN A 307 -6.07 -13.88 -8.27
N CYS A 308 -6.89 -13.75 -7.22
CA CYS A 308 -6.52 -14.08 -5.83
C CYS A 308 -6.87 -15.54 -5.44
N THR A 309 -6.64 -16.49 -6.36
CA THR A 309 -7.08 -17.90 -6.25
C THR A 309 -5.99 -18.88 -5.83
N HIS A 310 -4.74 -18.44 -5.79
CA HIS A 310 -3.56 -19.26 -5.51
C HIS A 310 -2.95 -18.94 -4.15
N ARG A 311 -2.31 -19.91 -3.50
CA ARG A 311 -1.60 -19.69 -2.23
C ARG A 311 -0.40 -18.75 -2.37
N TYR A 312 0.24 -18.76 -3.55
CA TYR A 312 1.45 -17.98 -3.82
C TYR A 312 1.29 -17.12 -5.07
N LYS A 313 1.65 -15.84 -4.98
CA LYS A 313 1.59 -14.88 -6.10
C LYS A 313 2.98 -14.34 -6.36
N ILE A 314 3.42 -14.35 -7.61
CA ILE A 314 4.76 -13.85 -7.96
C ILE A 314 4.68 -12.36 -8.25
N TYR A 315 5.59 -11.59 -7.67
CA TYR A 315 5.89 -10.23 -8.12
C TYR A 315 7.22 -10.22 -8.86
N ILE A 316 7.23 -9.56 -10.02
CA ILE A 316 8.41 -9.29 -10.82
C ILE A 316 8.28 -7.92 -11.49
N GLU A 317 9.39 -7.20 -11.53
CA GLU A 317 9.50 -5.90 -12.19
C GLU A 317 9.19 -5.95 -13.68
N GLY A 318 8.75 -4.81 -14.21
CA GLY A 318 8.54 -4.58 -15.64
C GLY A 318 9.77 -3.88 -16.22
N ARG A 319 9.56 -2.79 -16.95
CA ARG A 319 10.65 -1.88 -17.36
C ARG A 319 11.36 -1.25 -16.14
N ALA A 320 10.62 -1.05 -15.05
CA ALA A 320 11.10 -0.64 -13.74
C ALA A 320 10.16 -1.23 -12.66
N TRP A 321 9.75 -0.45 -11.65
CA TRP A 321 8.69 -0.90 -10.73
C TRP A 321 7.43 -1.31 -11.51
N SER A 322 6.73 -2.34 -11.03
CA SER A 322 5.46 -2.76 -11.61
C SER A 322 4.31 -2.32 -10.73
N VAL A 323 3.35 -1.60 -11.33
CA VAL A 323 2.11 -1.15 -10.68
C VAL A 323 1.34 -2.30 -10.02
N SER A 324 1.53 -3.54 -10.52
CA SER A 324 0.92 -4.75 -9.96
C SER A 324 1.33 -5.09 -8.52
N LYS A 325 2.39 -4.48 -7.97
CA LYS A 325 2.92 -4.80 -6.63
C LYS A 325 1.83 -4.75 -5.55
N LYS A 326 1.11 -3.62 -5.47
CA LYS A 326 0.07 -3.43 -4.44
C LYS A 326 -1.08 -4.43 -4.61
N TYR A 327 -1.48 -4.74 -5.85
CA TYR A 327 -2.57 -5.68 -6.13
C TYR A 327 -2.18 -7.13 -5.80
N ILE A 328 -0.93 -7.51 -6.09
CA ILE A 328 -0.40 -8.84 -5.76
C ILE A 328 -0.34 -9.05 -4.25
N LEU A 329 0.23 -8.09 -3.53
CA LEU A 329 0.32 -8.13 -2.07
C LEU A 329 -1.07 -8.12 -1.41
N ALA A 330 -2.04 -7.43 -2.01
CA ALA A 330 -3.43 -7.37 -1.53
C ALA A 330 -4.21 -8.70 -1.60
N CYS A 331 -3.75 -9.71 -2.36
CA CYS A 331 -4.50 -10.96 -2.58
C CYS A 331 -4.52 -11.93 -1.39
N ASP A 332 -3.95 -11.60 -0.23
CA ASP A 332 -3.84 -12.53 0.92
C ASP A 332 -3.15 -13.86 0.55
N SER A 333 -2.30 -13.81 -0.47
CA SER A 333 -1.42 -14.90 -0.92
C SER A 333 -0.02 -14.58 -0.41
N MET A 334 0.78 -15.60 -0.09
CA MET A 334 2.20 -15.37 0.20
C MET A 334 2.87 -14.87 -1.09
N THR A 335 3.23 -13.59 -1.10
CA THR A 335 3.85 -12.97 -2.28
C THR A 335 5.29 -13.44 -2.40
N LEU A 336 5.63 -14.06 -3.52
CA LEU A 336 6.99 -14.44 -3.90
C LEU A 336 7.59 -13.25 -4.67
N LEU A 337 8.35 -12.41 -3.97
CA LEU A 337 8.87 -11.16 -4.52
C LEU A 337 10.26 -11.42 -5.11
N ILE A 338 10.36 -11.43 -6.43
CA ILE A 338 11.64 -11.46 -7.14
C ILE A 338 12.35 -10.13 -6.88
N LYS A 339 13.58 -10.21 -6.36
CA LYS A 339 14.39 -9.09 -5.88
C LYS A 339 14.25 -7.87 -6.78
N ALA A 340 13.64 -6.82 -6.23
CA ALA A 340 13.34 -5.59 -6.91
C ALA A 340 14.53 -4.63 -6.85
N GLU A 341 14.87 -3.99 -7.97
CA GLU A 341 15.86 -2.91 -8.01
C GLU A 341 15.20 -1.54 -7.81
N TYR A 342 13.92 -1.45 -8.19
CA TYR A 342 13.12 -0.25 -8.17
C TYR A 342 12.08 -0.29 -7.05
N PHE A 343 11.75 0.89 -6.52
CA PHE A 343 10.74 1.04 -5.47
C PHE A 343 9.72 2.12 -5.81
N ASP A 344 8.50 1.89 -5.35
CA ASP A 344 7.45 2.90 -5.25
C ASP A 344 7.55 3.57 -3.86
N PHE A 345 6.63 4.49 -3.55
CA PHE A 345 6.71 5.30 -2.33
C PHE A 345 6.55 4.48 -1.02
N PHE A 346 5.96 3.28 -1.08
CA PHE A 346 5.71 2.44 0.10
C PHE A 346 6.60 1.20 0.20
N GLY A 347 7.15 0.74 -0.93
CA GLY A 347 7.77 -0.58 -1.06
C GLY A 347 9.05 -0.76 -0.25
N ARG A 348 9.77 0.33 0.04
CA ARG A 348 10.99 0.29 0.86
C ARG A 348 10.74 -0.15 2.30
N SER A 349 9.51 -0.01 2.80
CA SER A 349 9.13 -0.43 4.16
C SER A 349 8.57 -1.86 4.22
N LEU A 350 8.51 -2.59 3.10
CA LEU A 350 8.18 -4.02 3.11
C LEU A 350 9.33 -4.83 3.73
N VAL A 351 9.03 -5.90 4.46
CA VAL A 351 10.02 -6.66 5.24
C VAL A 351 9.98 -8.11 4.76
N PRO A 352 11.08 -8.68 4.25
CA PRO A 352 11.13 -10.09 3.86
C PRO A 352 10.81 -11.00 5.06
N LEU A 353 10.13 -12.11 4.80
CA LEU A 353 9.61 -13.08 5.76
C LEU A 353 8.52 -12.57 6.72
N GLU A 354 8.13 -11.30 6.60
CA GLU A 354 6.98 -10.70 7.30
C GLU A 354 5.91 -10.36 6.26
N HIS A 355 6.22 -9.49 5.31
CA HIS A 355 5.28 -9.05 4.28
C HIS A 355 5.32 -9.89 2.99
N TYR A 356 6.44 -10.57 2.71
CA TYR A 356 6.63 -11.36 1.49
C TYR A 356 7.75 -12.40 1.63
N TRP A 357 7.81 -13.36 0.71
CA TRP A 357 8.91 -14.30 0.57
C TRP A 357 9.91 -13.81 -0.50
N PRO A 358 11.19 -13.56 -0.17
CA PRO A 358 12.17 -13.07 -1.13
C PRO A 358 12.62 -14.17 -2.11
N ILE A 359 12.81 -13.80 -3.37
CA ILE A 359 13.31 -14.68 -4.44
C ILE A 359 14.48 -13.99 -5.15
N LYS A 360 15.59 -14.71 -5.39
CA LYS A 360 16.73 -14.15 -6.14
C LYS A 360 16.34 -13.78 -7.57
N SER A 361 16.97 -12.75 -8.14
CA SER A 361 16.77 -12.37 -9.55
C SER A 361 17.36 -13.41 -10.51
N HIS A 362 18.58 -13.89 -10.19
CA HIS A 362 19.22 -15.03 -10.84
C HIS A 362 18.69 -16.34 -10.24
N GLU A 363 18.66 -17.42 -11.02
CA GLU A 363 18.20 -18.76 -10.57
C GLU A 363 16.75 -18.85 -10.05
N LYS A 364 15.94 -17.80 -10.25
CA LYS A 364 14.54 -17.65 -9.81
C LYS A 364 13.66 -18.89 -9.95
N CYS A 365 13.81 -19.71 -10.99
CA CYS A 365 12.97 -20.91 -11.16
C CYS A 365 13.17 -21.93 -10.03
N GLY A 366 14.42 -22.14 -9.60
CA GLY A 366 14.74 -23.06 -8.51
C GLY A 366 14.25 -22.51 -7.16
N ASP A 367 14.43 -21.22 -6.93
CA ASP A 367 13.95 -20.52 -5.73
C ASP A 367 12.42 -20.52 -5.62
N LEU A 368 11.72 -20.29 -6.74
CA LEU A 368 10.25 -20.34 -6.79
C LEU A 368 9.75 -21.74 -6.42
N LYS A 369 10.36 -22.79 -6.99
CA LYS A 369 10.00 -24.18 -6.64
C LYS A 369 10.20 -24.42 -5.15
N PHE A 370 11.38 -24.09 -4.62
CA PHE A 370 11.68 -24.23 -3.20
C PHE A 370 10.67 -23.49 -2.32
N ALA A 371 10.35 -22.23 -2.64
CA ALA A 371 9.40 -21.43 -1.88
C ALA A 371 8.00 -22.05 -1.84
N VAL A 372 7.53 -22.61 -2.96
CA VAL A 372 6.22 -23.27 -3.03
C VAL A 372 6.21 -24.57 -2.22
N GLU A 373 7.24 -25.41 -2.35
CA GLU A 373 7.35 -26.65 -1.56
C GLU A 373 7.46 -26.35 -0.06
N TRP A 374 8.30 -25.38 0.31
CA TRP A 374 8.42 -24.92 1.70
C TRP A 374 7.07 -24.45 2.22
N GLY A 375 6.36 -23.61 1.45
CA GLY A 375 5.06 -23.07 1.83
C GLY A 375 4.00 -24.15 2.00
N ASN A 376 3.99 -25.15 1.11
CA ASN A 376 3.04 -26.27 1.19
C ASN A 376 3.33 -27.20 2.36
N ASN A 377 4.59 -27.31 2.78
CA ASN A 377 4.99 -28.04 3.99
C ASN A 377 4.87 -27.20 5.27
N ASN A 378 4.72 -25.87 5.15
CA ASN A 378 4.63 -24.92 6.26
C ASN A 378 3.40 -24.01 6.11
N THR A 379 2.25 -24.59 5.75
CA THR A 379 1.03 -23.85 5.36
C THR A 379 0.65 -22.73 6.31
N LYS A 380 0.64 -22.98 7.63
CA LYS A 380 0.34 -21.95 8.64
C LYS A 380 1.29 -20.75 8.56
N LYS A 381 2.59 -20.98 8.38
CA LYS A 381 3.59 -19.90 8.29
C LYS A 381 3.44 -19.13 6.97
N ALA A 382 3.24 -19.85 5.86
CA ALA A 382 3.01 -19.21 4.57
C ALA A 382 1.75 -18.34 4.58
N GLN A 383 0.67 -18.80 5.21
CA GLN A 383 -0.55 -18.02 5.38
C GLN A 383 -0.30 -16.74 6.20
N VAL A 384 0.48 -16.83 7.29
CA VAL A 384 0.80 -15.65 8.11
C VAL A 384 1.57 -14.60 7.29
N ILE A 385 2.55 -15.01 6.48
CA ILE A 385 3.29 -14.08 5.61
C ILE A 385 2.36 -13.41 4.59
N GLY A 386 1.51 -14.20 3.92
CA GLY A 386 0.52 -13.67 2.98
C GLY A 386 -0.47 -12.69 3.64
N ARG A 387 -0.88 -13.01 4.88
CA ARG A 387 -1.79 -12.17 5.64
C ARG A 387 -1.15 -10.87 6.09
N GLN A 388 0.08 -10.91 6.58
CA GLN A 388 0.83 -9.71 6.97
C GLN A 388 1.10 -8.80 5.77
N GLY A 389 1.47 -9.35 4.62
CA GLY A 389 1.63 -8.58 3.38
C GLY A 389 0.34 -7.90 2.91
N SER A 390 -0.78 -8.64 2.91
CA SER A 390 -2.08 -8.08 2.51
C SER A 390 -2.62 -7.08 3.52
N ASP A 391 -2.48 -7.33 4.82
CA ASP A 391 -2.85 -6.39 5.88
C ASP A 391 -2.06 -5.08 5.77
N TYR A 392 -0.75 -5.15 5.48
CA TYR A 392 0.08 -3.96 5.25
C TYR A 392 -0.50 -3.09 4.13
N ILE A 393 -0.83 -3.69 2.98
CA ILE A 393 -1.41 -2.94 1.85
C ILE A 393 -2.80 -2.41 2.18
N MET A 394 -3.66 -3.25 2.74
CA MET A 394 -5.07 -2.90 2.99
C MET A 394 -5.25 -1.85 4.07
N LYS A 395 -4.33 -1.76 5.03
CA LYS A 395 -4.37 -0.79 6.14
C LYS A 395 -3.54 0.46 5.83
N ASN A 396 -2.32 0.28 5.32
CA ASN A 396 -1.38 1.39 5.20
C ASN A 396 -1.47 2.11 3.86
N LEU A 397 -2.18 1.58 2.86
CA LEU A 397 -2.38 2.26 1.56
C LEU A 397 -3.83 2.69 1.34
N GLU A 398 -4.65 2.84 2.38
CA GLU A 398 -5.94 3.52 2.23
C GLU A 398 -5.76 4.91 1.59
N MET A 399 -6.73 5.37 0.79
CA MET A 399 -6.59 6.64 0.06
C MET A 399 -6.31 7.84 0.99
N LYS A 400 -6.77 7.81 2.25
CA LYS A 400 -6.38 8.81 3.26
C LYS A 400 -4.86 8.92 3.43
N TYR A 401 -4.14 7.79 3.51
CA TYR A 401 -2.68 7.78 3.65
C TYR A 401 -1.96 8.06 2.33
N VAL A 402 -2.60 7.82 1.20
CA VAL A 402 -2.07 8.26 -0.11
C VAL A 402 -2.08 9.79 -0.16
N TYR A 403 -3.20 10.43 0.19
CA TYR A 403 -3.30 11.89 0.25
C TYR A 403 -2.41 12.49 1.35
N ASP A 404 -2.33 11.89 2.54
CA ASP A 404 -1.42 12.37 3.59
C ASP A 404 0.04 12.30 3.14
N TYR A 405 0.44 11.23 2.44
CA TYR A 405 1.81 11.13 1.90
C TYR A 405 2.07 12.22 0.87
N MET A 406 1.13 12.45 -0.06
CA MET A 406 1.24 13.53 -1.05
C MET A 406 1.34 14.90 -0.36
N LEU A 407 0.51 15.17 0.65
CA LEU A 407 0.54 16.40 1.43
C LEU A 407 1.93 16.63 2.03
N TYR A 408 2.48 15.64 2.74
CA TYR A 408 3.76 15.78 3.43
C TYR A 408 4.96 15.85 2.47
N VAL A 409 4.93 15.13 1.34
CA VAL A 409 5.96 15.30 0.30
C VAL A 409 5.94 16.73 -0.26
N LEU A 410 4.76 17.26 -0.59
CA LEU A 410 4.64 18.61 -1.15
C LEU A 410 4.97 19.71 -0.14
N GLN A 411 4.56 19.55 1.13
CA GLN A 411 4.95 20.47 2.21
C GLN A 411 6.46 20.44 2.48
N GLY A 412 7.05 19.25 2.53
CA GLY A 412 8.50 19.08 2.69
C GLY A 412 9.28 19.69 1.53
N TYR A 413 8.81 19.46 0.30
CA TYR A 413 9.38 20.01 -0.91
C TYR A 413 9.26 21.54 -0.99
N GLY A 414 8.09 22.10 -0.69
CA GLY A 414 7.84 23.55 -0.70
C GLY A 414 8.73 24.30 0.30
N LYS A 415 9.03 23.71 1.47
CA LYS A 415 9.96 24.29 2.46
C LYS A 415 11.40 24.43 1.95
N LEU A 416 11.77 23.69 0.91
CA LEU A 416 13.12 23.70 0.33
C LEU A 416 13.25 24.74 -0.80
N MET A 417 12.15 25.36 -1.23
CA MET A 417 12.19 26.33 -2.32
C MET A 417 12.86 27.64 -1.90
N LYS A 418 13.86 28.04 -2.70
CA LYS A 418 14.54 29.33 -2.64
C LYS A 418 14.31 30.07 -3.96
N LEU A 419 13.04 30.20 -4.33
CA LEU A 419 12.57 30.87 -5.55
C LEU A 419 11.18 31.46 -5.30
N ASP A 420 10.88 32.56 -5.97
CA ASP A 420 9.52 33.10 -5.99
C ASP A 420 8.64 32.26 -6.92
N VAL A 421 7.54 31.72 -6.40
CA VAL A 421 6.59 30.88 -7.14
C VAL A 421 5.78 31.77 -8.10
N THR A 422 5.99 31.56 -9.40
CA THR A 422 5.31 32.31 -10.46
C THR A 422 4.59 31.35 -11.41
N VAL A 423 3.46 31.80 -11.96
CA VAL A 423 2.72 31.04 -12.97
C VAL A 423 3.33 31.40 -14.33
N PRO A 424 3.92 30.45 -15.07
CA PRO A 424 4.43 30.71 -16.40
C PRO A 424 3.31 31.11 -17.37
N GLU A 425 3.60 31.94 -18.38
CA GLU A 425 2.61 32.39 -19.37
C GLU A 425 1.91 31.23 -20.11
N ASN A 426 2.64 30.13 -20.36
CA ASN A 426 2.11 28.93 -21.03
C ASN A 426 1.39 27.96 -20.09
N ALA A 427 1.30 28.27 -18.79
CA ALA A 427 0.57 27.44 -17.84
C ALA A 427 -0.92 27.78 -17.88
N THR A 428 -1.76 26.75 -17.90
CA THR A 428 -3.22 26.87 -17.84
C THR A 428 -3.69 26.55 -16.44
N GLU A 429 -4.70 27.26 -15.94
CA GLU A 429 -5.35 26.88 -14.70
C GLU A 429 -6.17 25.60 -14.88
N VAL A 430 -6.02 24.66 -13.94
CA VAL A 430 -6.70 23.36 -13.97
C VAL A 430 -7.46 23.15 -12.66
N CYS A 431 -8.65 22.58 -12.75
CA CYS A 431 -9.52 22.20 -11.64
C CYS A 431 -10.34 20.97 -12.02
N SER A 432 -11.08 20.40 -11.07
CA SER A 432 -11.82 19.17 -11.32
C SER A 432 -12.89 19.35 -12.41
N GLU A 433 -13.49 20.53 -12.53
CA GLU A 433 -14.47 20.85 -13.57
C GLU A 433 -13.83 20.89 -14.96
N THR A 434 -12.70 21.59 -15.12
CA THR A 434 -12.05 21.71 -16.44
C THR A 434 -11.47 20.39 -16.93
N MET A 435 -11.15 19.45 -16.02
CA MET A 435 -10.72 18.10 -16.41
C MET A 435 -11.87 17.13 -16.67
N ALA A 436 -12.87 17.07 -15.79
CA ALA A 436 -13.88 16.02 -15.85
C ALA A 436 -15.08 16.40 -16.74
N CYS A 437 -15.56 17.63 -16.66
CA CYS A 437 -16.82 18.03 -17.31
C CYS A 437 -16.81 17.99 -18.85
N PRO A 438 -15.68 18.23 -19.55
CA PRO A 438 -15.62 18.04 -21.00
C PRO A 438 -15.79 16.58 -21.45
N ILE A 439 -15.61 15.61 -20.55
CA ILE A 439 -15.68 14.19 -20.87
C ILE A 439 -17.12 13.70 -20.65
N THR A 440 -17.91 13.68 -21.71
CA THR A 440 -19.36 13.37 -21.67
C THR A 440 -19.72 11.97 -22.16
N ASP A 441 -18.74 11.20 -22.65
CA ASP A 441 -18.95 9.86 -23.21
C ASP A 441 -19.21 8.78 -22.15
N GLY A 442 -19.04 9.10 -20.87
CA GLY A 442 -19.15 8.15 -19.77
C GLY A 442 -18.08 7.05 -19.81
N GLY A 443 -16.98 7.27 -20.52
CA GLY A 443 -15.89 6.31 -20.70
C GLY A 443 -15.12 6.04 -19.40
N LEU A 444 -14.20 5.07 -19.46
CA LEU A 444 -13.43 4.61 -18.29
C LEU A 444 -12.64 5.73 -17.60
N ILE A 445 -12.13 6.70 -18.35
CA ILE A 445 -11.42 7.85 -17.75
C ILE A 445 -12.36 8.72 -16.91
N ARG A 446 -13.58 8.97 -17.41
CA ARG A 446 -14.62 9.71 -16.69
C ARG A 446 -15.04 8.94 -15.44
N GLN A 447 -15.21 7.63 -15.56
CA GLN A 447 -15.51 6.76 -14.43
C GLN A 447 -14.42 6.82 -13.35
N CYS A 448 -13.14 6.75 -13.72
CA CYS A 448 -12.03 6.91 -12.77
C CYS A 448 -12.10 8.26 -12.02
N MET A 449 -12.42 9.34 -12.73
CA MET A 449 -12.59 10.66 -12.11
C MET A 449 -13.78 10.71 -11.15
N ASP A 450 -14.95 10.22 -11.57
CA ASP A 450 -16.15 10.21 -10.72
C ASP A 450 -15.97 9.33 -9.48
N ASP A 451 -15.31 8.18 -9.64
CA ASP A 451 -15.05 7.21 -8.57
C ASP A 451 -14.06 7.71 -7.53
N SER A 452 -13.18 8.64 -7.92
CA SER A 452 -12.12 9.19 -7.08
C SER A 452 -12.34 10.66 -6.66
N LEU A 453 -13.49 11.24 -6.99
CA LEU A 453 -13.81 12.62 -6.68
C LEU A 453 -13.95 12.85 -5.16
N VAL A 454 -13.10 13.71 -4.61
CA VAL A 454 -13.19 14.14 -3.21
C VAL A 454 -14.35 15.12 -3.07
N MET A 455 -15.46 14.69 -2.49
CA MET A 455 -16.70 15.48 -2.39
C MET A 455 -16.71 16.51 -1.26
N SER A 456 -15.80 16.40 -0.29
CA SER A 456 -15.69 17.33 0.84
C SER A 456 -14.27 17.36 1.39
N PRO A 457 -13.82 18.50 1.92
CA PRO A 457 -12.57 18.60 2.68
C PRO A 457 -12.56 17.62 3.86
N SER A 458 -11.36 17.19 4.26
CA SER A 458 -11.21 16.35 5.44
C SER A 458 -11.55 17.14 6.71
N VAL A 459 -12.44 16.58 7.53
CA VAL A 459 -12.73 17.11 8.88
C VAL A 459 -11.65 16.74 9.89
N LYS A 460 -10.84 15.72 9.58
CA LYS A 460 -9.70 15.27 10.38
C LYS A 460 -8.40 15.82 9.79
N SER A 461 -7.45 16.18 10.64
CA SER A 461 -6.08 16.47 10.18
C SER A 461 -5.45 15.21 9.58
N ALA A 462 -4.43 15.41 8.74
CA ALA A 462 -3.56 14.32 8.31
C ALA A 462 -2.97 13.58 9.54
N CYS A 463 -2.57 12.32 9.33
CA CYS A 463 -1.88 11.53 10.36
C CYS A 463 -0.60 12.21 10.85
N ASP A 464 -0.15 11.87 12.06
CA ASP A 464 1.07 12.42 12.63
C ASP A 464 2.30 11.83 11.95
N LEU A 465 3.12 12.71 11.36
CA LEU A 465 4.31 12.29 10.63
C LEU A 465 5.34 11.63 11.59
N PRO A 466 5.76 10.39 11.33
CA PRO A 466 6.78 9.74 12.15
C PRO A 466 8.11 10.49 12.07
N ARG A 467 8.92 10.35 13.13
CA ARG A 467 10.28 10.93 13.15
C ARG A 467 11.10 10.37 11.99
N PRO A 468 11.98 11.17 11.37
CA PRO A 468 12.90 10.66 10.35
C PRO A 468 13.73 9.49 10.88
N TYR A 469 14.23 8.64 9.98
CA TYR A 469 15.23 7.66 10.38
C TYR A 469 16.49 8.36 10.89
N ARG A 470 17.01 7.89 12.02
CA ARG A 470 18.42 8.13 12.36
C ARG A 470 19.29 7.26 11.45
N ASP A 471 20.49 7.72 11.12
CA ASP A 471 21.40 6.97 10.23
C ASP A 471 21.68 5.54 10.76
N ASP A 472 21.83 5.39 12.07
CA ASP A 472 22.04 4.08 12.72
C ASP A 472 20.80 3.19 12.68
N GLU A 473 19.61 3.78 12.78
CA GLU A 473 18.33 3.07 12.71
C GLU A 473 18.03 2.61 11.29
N LEU A 474 18.26 3.48 10.30
CA LEU A 474 18.10 3.15 8.89
C LEU A 474 19.02 2.00 8.50
N LYS A 475 20.29 2.07 8.92
CA LYS A 475 21.28 1.01 8.67
C LYS A 475 20.81 -0.33 9.26
N ARG A 476 20.37 -0.36 10.52
CA ARG A 476 19.84 -1.58 11.15
C ARG A 476 18.60 -2.13 10.44
N PHE A 477 17.70 -1.25 9.98
CA PHE A 477 16.50 -1.65 9.25
C PHE A 477 16.86 -2.33 7.92
N LEU A 478 17.78 -1.74 7.14
CA LEU A 478 18.27 -2.30 5.89
C LEU A 478 19.02 -3.63 6.12
N GLU A 479 19.88 -3.69 7.14
CA GLU A 479 20.60 -4.92 7.52
C GLU A 479 19.64 -6.05 7.93
N LYS A 480 18.53 -5.72 8.63
CA LYS A 480 17.48 -6.70 8.97
C LYS A 480 16.83 -7.29 7.71
N GLN A 481 16.49 -6.44 6.73
CA GLN A 481 15.93 -6.90 5.46
C GLN A 481 16.93 -7.81 4.73
N GLU A 482 18.17 -7.36 4.58
CA GLU A 482 19.20 -8.13 3.87
C GLU A 482 19.52 -9.46 4.57
N SER A 483 19.57 -9.48 5.90
CA SER A 483 19.77 -10.70 6.69
C SER A 483 18.64 -11.71 6.48
N ALA A 484 17.39 -11.25 6.39
CA ALA A 484 16.25 -12.12 6.09
C ALA A 484 16.34 -12.72 4.68
N GLU A 485 16.77 -11.93 3.68
CA GLU A 485 17.04 -12.43 2.32
C GLU A 485 18.13 -13.51 2.33
N ARG A 486 19.30 -13.21 2.90
CA ARG A 486 20.43 -14.17 2.99
C ARG A 486 20.06 -15.47 3.71
N LYS A 487 19.16 -15.39 4.69
CA LYS A 487 18.65 -16.57 5.40
C LYS A 487 17.84 -17.50 4.48
N VAL A 488 16.97 -16.94 3.65
CA VAL A 488 16.22 -17.71 2.65
C VAL A 488 17.14 -18.30 1.60
N GLU A 489 18.13 -17.52 1.13
CA GLU A 489 19.13 -18.01 0.19
C GLU A 489 19.87 -19.24 0.73
N LYS A 490 20.29 -19.21 2.01
CA LYS A 490 20.91 -20.35 2.67
C LYS A 490 19.98 -21.58 2.68
N TRP A 491 18.70 -21.41 3.06
CA TRP A 491 17.73 -22.50 3.06
C TRP A 491 17.51 -23.11 1.67
N THR A 492 17.45 -22.27 0.63
CA THR A 492 17.33 -22.73 -0.75
C THR A 492 18.54 -23.56 -1.18
N ASN A 493 19.74 -23.11 -0.84
CA ASN A 493 20.97 -23.84 -1.17
C ASN A 493 21.03 -25.20 -0.47
N GLU A 494 20.74 -25.25 0.84
CA GLU A 494 20.68 -26.50 1.62
C GLU A 494 19.65 -27.49 1.04
N TYR A 495 18.48 -26.97 0.61
CA TYR A 495 17.47 -27.77 -0.07
C TYR A 495 18.00 -28.40 -1.37
N TRP A 496 18.63 -27.62 -2.24
CA TRP A 496 19.14 -28.14 -3.52
C TRP A 496 20.33 -29.08 -3.36
N GLU A 497 21.19 -28.86 -2.36
CA GLU A 497 22.25 -29.82 -2.00
C GLU A 497 21.67 -31.18 -1.60
N ALA A 498 20.61 -31.20 -0.79
CA ALA A 498 19.93 -32.43 -0.38
C ALA A 498 19.23 -33.13 -1.56
N GLN A 499 18.56 -32.36 -2.43
CA GLN A 499 17.92 -32.91 -3.64
C GLN A 499 18.96 -33.54 -4.58
N ASN A 500 20.08 -32.85 -4.85
CA ASN A 500 21.12 -33.35 -5.74
C ASN A 500 21.75 -34.65 -5.24
N LYS A 501 21.99 -34.79 -3.93
CA LYS A 501 22.45 -36.06 -3.32
C LYS A 501 21.44 -37.18 -3.55
N THR A 502 20.15 -36.90 -3.38
CA THR A 502 19.07 -37.87 -3.60
C THR A 502 18.98 -38.31 -5.07
N PHE A 503 19.15 -37.39 -6.01
CA PHE A 503 19.18 -37.72 -7.45
C PHE A 503 20.40 -38.57 -7.83
N GLN A 504 21.57 -38.30 -7.25
CA GLN A 504 22.78 -39.10 -7.48
C GLN A 504 22.68 -40.50 -6.89
N GLN A 505 21.92 -40.70 -5.80
CA GLN A 505 21.69 -42.03 -5.21
C GLN A 505 20.64 -42.86 -5.93
N ARG A 506 19.81 -42.24 -6.79
CA ARG A 506 18.76 -42.91 -7.58
C ARG A 506 19.18 -43.25 -9.01
N LYS A 507 20.35 -42.76 -9.44
CA LYS A 507 21.04 -43.20 -10.66
C LYS A 507 22.07 -44.24 -10.28
#